data_AF-A0A1B6JUD6-F1
#
_entry.id   AF-A0A1B6JUD6-F1
#
_cell.length_a   1.000
_cell.length_b   1.000
_cell.length_c   1.000
_cell.angle_alpha   90.00
_cell.angle_beta   90.00
_cell.angle_gamma   90.00
#
_symmetry.space_group_name_H-M   'P 1'
#
loop_
_entity.id
_entity.type
_entity.pdbx_description
1 polymer ?
#
loop_
_entity_poly.entity_id
_entity_poly.type
_entity_poly.pdbx_seq_one_letter_code
_entity_poly.pdbx_strand_id
1 'polypeptide(L)'
;MSDTDRKLVYAIIQFLKAQLRDGGLNGESAEGLEVGIQCLEAAYNIGTSEPSLDVSCVLLDVFKKYLAEHQEALKEASAEEKAAAEALKSEGNAHMSAQKFQEAAACYTKAIKLDPKNAVYYCNRAAASNKLA
;
A
#
# COMPACT_ATOMS: atom_id res chain seq x y z
N MET A 1 17.23 19.62 5.10
CA MET A 1 16.23 18.69 5.70
C MET A 1 15.05 19.52 6.16
N SER A 2 13.82 19.17 5.83
CA SER A 2 12.67 19.93 6.31
C SER A 2 12.40 19.62 7.79
N ASP A 3 11.74 20.55 8.48
CA ASP A 3 11.27 20.32 9.86
C ASP A 3 10.32 19.12 9.93
N THR A 4 9.50 18.92 8.89
CA THR A 4 8.62 17.77 8.72
C THR A 4 9.38 16.45 8.65
N ASP A 5 10.48 16.40 7.90
CA ASP A 5 11.32 15.19 7.80
C ASP A 5 11.92 14.84 9.16
N ARG A 6 12.42 15.84 9.90
CA ARG A 6 12.98 15.63 11.25
C ARG A 6 11.93 15.16 12.25
N LYS A 7 10.71 15.69 12.18
CA LYS A 7 9.56 15.24 12.99
C LYS A 7 9.18 13.79 12.70
N LEU A 8 9.17 13.39 11.43
CA LEU A 8 8.89 12.00 11.07
C LEU A 8 9.95 11.05 11.62
N VAL A 9 11.24 11.38 11.45
CA VAL A 9 12.33 10.57 12.00
C VAL A 9 12.29 10.52 13.53
N TYR A 10 11.98 11.63 14.19
CA TYR A 10 11.78 11.66 15.63
C TYR A 10 10.65 10.72 16.07
N ALA A 11 9.52 10.71 15.37
CA ALA A 11 8.41 9.79 15.64
C ALA A 11 8.79 8.31 15.43
N ILE A 12 9.64 8.01 14.43
CA ILE A 12 10.22 6.67 14.24
C ILE A 12 11.09 6.30 15.43
N ILE A 13 12.03 7.17 15.83
CA ILE A 13 12.91 6.94 16.99
C ILE A 13 12.09 6.68 18.25
N GLN A 14 11.03 7.44 18.50
CA GLN A 14 10.16 7.24 19.66
C GLN A 14 9.43 5.89 19.62
N PHE A 15 8.98 5.46 18.43
CA PHE A 15 8.42 4.12 18.26
C PHE A 15 9.45 3.03 18.58
N LEU A 16 10.68 3.14 18.06
CA LEU A 16 11.74 2.14 18.33
C LEU A 16 12.13 2.12 19.82
N LYS A 17 12.23 3.29 20.47
CA LYS A 17 12.46 3.40 21.92
C LYS A 17 11.34 2.75 22.74
N ALA A 18 10.08 2.88 22.31
CA ALA A 18 8.96 2.20 22.96
C ALA A 18 9.07 0.67 22.85
N GLN A 19 9.49 0.14 21.69
CA GLN A 19 9.70 -1.31 21.50
C GLN A 19 10.80 -1.88 22.43
N LEU A 20 11.85 -1.11 22.69
CA LEU A 20 12.90 -1.49 23.65
C LEU A 20 12.38 -1.58 25.09
N ARG A 21 11.47 -0.68 25.50
CA ARG A 21 10.91 -0.68 26.85
C ARG A 21 9.88 -1.78 27.08
N ASP A 22 9.07 -2.08 26.07
CA ASP A 22 7.95 -3.02 26.19
C ASP A 22 8.41 -4.49 26.22
N GLY A 23 9.72 -4.76 26.07
CA GLY A 23 10.34 -6.06 26.38
C GLY A 23 10.01 -7.18 25.40
N GLY A 24 9.48 -6.86 24.21
CA GLY A 24 9.13 -7.85 23.18
C GLY A 24 10.31 -8.34 22.33
N LEU A 25 11.50 -7.76 22.51
CA LEU A 25 12.70 -8.05 21.73
C LEU A 25 13.68 -8.91 22.53
N ASN A 26 14.35 -9.85 21.85
CA ASN A 26 15.49 -10.56 22.44
C ASN A 26 16.73 -9.65 22.52
N GLY A 27 17.73 -10.03 23.32
CA GLY A 27 18.91 -9.19 23.60
C GLY A 27 19.65 -8.72 22.34
N GLU A 28 19.89 -9.61 21.39
CA GLU A 28 20.57 -9.28 20.13
C GLU A 28 19.76 -8.28 19.27
N SER A 29 18.44 -8.46 19.18
CA SER A 29 17.57 -7.54 18.44
C SER A 29 17.43 -6.18 19.12
N ALA A 30 17.48 -6.14 20.46
CA ALA A 30 17.46 -4.91 21.22
C ALA A 30 18.73 -4.08 21.00
N GLU A 31 19.91 -4.72 21.06
CA GLU A 31 21.19 -4.07 20.77
C GLU A 31 21.24 -3.53 19.33
N GLY A 32 20.79 -4.33 18.35
CA GLY A 32 20.71 -3.88 16.95
C GLY A 32 19.78 -2.68 16.77
N LEU A 33 18.67 -2.65 17.51
CA LEU A 33 17.72 -1.54 17.46
C LEU A 33 18.28 -0.27 18.10
N GLU A 34 19.03 -0.38 19.21
CA GLU A 34 19.73 0.74 19.83
C GLU A 34 20.75 1.37 18.88
N VAL A 35 21.54 0.55 18.17
CA VAL A 35 22.47 1.03 17.14
C VAL A 35 21.71 1.75 16.03
N GLY A 36 20.60 1.19 15.57
CA GLY A 36 19.74 1.82 14.55
C GLY A 36 19.21 3.20 14.99
N ILE A 37 18.77 3.32 16.25
CA ILE A 37 18.32 4.59 16.84
C ILE A 37 19.46 5.61 16.82
N GLN A 38 20.66 5.24 17.26
CA GLN A 38 21.82 6.13 17.27
C GLN A 38 22.22 6.57 15.85
N CYS A 39 22.14 5.67 14.87
CA CYS A 39 22.37 6.02 13.47
C CYS A 39 21.36 7.06 12.95
N LEU A 40 20.07 6.91 13.28
CA LEU A 40 19.04 7.88 12.91
C LEU A 40 19.23 9.23 13.60
N GLU A 41 19.54 9.23 14.91
CA GLU A 41 19.82 10.43 15.68
C GLU A 41 21.01 11.21 15.09
N ALA A 42 22.10 10.51 14.75
CA ALA A 42 23.28 11.11 14.14
C ALA A 42 23.03 11.60 12.72
N ALA A 43 22.36 10.81 11.87
CA ALA A 43 22.13 11.15 10.47
C ALA A 43 21.20 12.36 10.30
N TYR A 44 20.24 12.54 11.21
CA TYR A 44 19.23 13.61 11.15
C TYR A 44 19.50 14.75 12.14
N ASN A 45 20.60 14.69 12.90
CA ASN A 45 20.96 15.63 13.95
C ASN A 45 19.78 15.87 14.92
N ILE A 46 19.28 14.77 15.49
CA ILE A 46 18.16 14.75 16.43
C ILE A 46 18.72 14.45 17.81
N GLY A 47 18.53 15.37 18.75
CA GLY A 47 18.92 15.15 20.15
C GLY A 47 18.06 14.09 20.85
N THR A 48 18.56 13.57 21.97
CA THR A 48 17.88 12.56 22.80
C THR A 48 16.53 13.02 23.35
N SER A 49 16.28 14.33 23.40
CA SER A 49 14.99 14.95 23.74
C SER A 49 14.85 16.30 23.05
N GLU A 50 13.99 16.38 22.02
CA GLU A 50 13.63 17.63 21.33
C GLU A 50 12.11 17.83 21.37
N PRO A 51 11.56 18.53 22.39
CA PRO A 51 10.13 18.78 22.50
C PRO A 51 9.52 19.51 21.29
N SER A 52 10.34 20.26 20.54
CA SER A 52 9.93 20.93 19.30
C SER A 52 9.62 19.98 18.14
N LEU A 53 10.15 18.76 18.20
CA LEU A 53 9.87 17.70 17.22
C LEU A 53 8.73 16.79 17.66
N ASP A 54 8.17 17.02 18.85
CA ASP A 54 7.08 16.22 19.36
C ASP A 54 5.81 16.41 18.53
N VAL A 55 5.11 15.31 18.31
CA VAL A 55 3.92 15.26 17.47
C VAL A 55 2.75 14.79 18.30
N SER A 56 1.59 15.43 18.13
CA SER A 56 0.40 15.18 18.97
C SER A 56 -0.17 13.75 18.88
N CYS A 57 0.32 12.92 17.96
CA CYS A 57 -0.15 11.55 17.76
C CYS A 57 1.02 10.59 17.52
N VAL A 58 0.87 9.35 17.97
CA VAL A 58 1.89 8.31 17.82
C VAL A 58 1.88 7.78 16.38
N LEU A 59 3.06 7.63 15.79
CA LEU A 59 3.23 7.13 14.41
C LEU A 59 2.49 5.81 14.17
N LEU A 60 2.52 4.91 15.14
CA LEU A 60 1.84 3.62 15.06
C LEU A 60 0.32 3.76 14.91
N ASP A 61 -0.30 4.75 15.56
CA ASP A 61 -1.74 4.96 15.46
C ASP A 61 -2.13 5.57 14.12
N VAL A 62 -1.31 6.48 13.60
CA VAL A 62 -1.46 7.01 12.22
C VAL A 62 -1.38 5.87 11.22
N PHE A 63 -0.39 4.98 11.37
CA PHE A 63 -0.21 3.83 10.49
C PHE A 63 -1.38 2.85 10.59
N LYS A 64 -1.86 2.53 11.80
CA LYS A 64 -3.05 1.68 12.00
C LYS A 64 -4.29 2.28 11.35
N LYS A 65 -4.51 3.59 11.51
CA LYS A 65 -5.62 4.30 10.87
C LYS A 65 -5.53 4.22 9.34
N TYR A 66 -4.35 4.47 8.79
CA TYR A 66 -4.12 4.33 7.35
C TYR A 66 -4.45 2.91 6.86
N LEU A 67 -3.99 1.87 7.55
CA LEU A 67 -4.29 0.48 7.21
C LEU A 67 -5.79 0.16 7.30
N ALA A 68 -6.49 0.67 8.31
CA ALA A 68 -7.93 0.46 8.46
C ALA A 68 -8.73 1.12 7.32
N GLU A 69 -8.32 2.31 6.90
CA GLU A 69 -8.99 3.06 5.81
C GLU A 69 -8.62 2.52 4.41
N HIS A 70 -7.44 1.92 4.25
CA HIS A 70 -6.90 1.50 2.94
C HIS A 70 -6.70 -0.01 2.81
N GLN A 71 -7.37 -0.81 3.64
CA GLN A 71 -7.27 -2.27 3.62
C GLN A 71 -7.58 -2.84 2.23
N GLU A 72 -8.56 -2.28 1.53
CA GLU A 72 -8.95 -2.69 0.18
C GLU A 72 -7.89 -2.38 -0.90
N ALA A 73 -7.04 -1.36 -0.71
CA ALA A 73 -5.96 -1.06 -1.65
C ALA A 73 -4.79 -2.04 -1.54
N LEU A 74 -4.59 -2.61 -0.35
CA LEU A 74 -3.57 -3.62 -0.07
C LEU A 74 -4.06 -5.05 -0.37
N LYS A 75 -5.38 -5.27 -0.36
CA LYS A 75 -5.98 -6.55 -0.70
C LYS A 75 -5.58 -6.95 -2.13
N GLU A 76 -4.91 -8.08 -2.25
CA GLU A 76 -4.75 -8.73 -3.54
C GLU A 76 -5.98 -9.56 -3.86
N ALA A 77 -6.35 -9.61 -5.13
CA ALA A 77 -7.41 -10.50 -5.60
C ALA A 77 -7.04 -11.95 -5.24
N SER A 78 -8.01 -12.68 -4.68
CA SER A 78 -7.86 -14.10 -4.36
C SER A 78 -7.63 -14.92 -5.63
N ALA A 79 -7.22 -16.18 -5.49
CA ALA A 79 -7.06 -17.07 -6.64
C ALA A 79 -8.40 -17.26 -7.38
N GLU A 80 -9.51 -17.34 -6.64
CA GLU A 80 -10.86 -17.44 -7.18
C GLU A 80 -11.29 -16.14 -7.90
N GLU A 81 -11.03 -14.97 -7.32
CA GLU A 81 -11.32 -13.67 -7.95
C GLU A 81 -10.50 -13.49 -9.23
N LYS A 82 -9.22 -13.85 -9.23
CA LYS A 82 -8.35 -13.84 -10.41
C LYS A 82 -8.87 -14.79 -11.50
N ALA A 83 -9.27 -16.01 -11.13
CA ALA A 83 -9.83 -16.98 -12.07
C ALA A 83 -11.16 -16.48 -12.67
N ALA A 84 -12.04 -15.89 -11.86
CA ALA A 84 -13.29 -15.30 -12.30
C ALA A 84 -13.06 -14.08 -13.21
N ALA A 85 -12.08 -13.22 -12.89
CA ALA A 85 -11.68 -12.09 -13.73
C ALA A 85 -11.16 -12.55 -15.10
N GLU A 86 -10.37 -13.62 -15.13
CA GLU A 86 -9.83 -14.23 -16.35
C GLU A 86 -10.92 -14.87 -17.21
N ALA A 87 -11.93 -15.50 -16.58
CA ALA A 87 -13.12 -16.00 -17.28
C ALA A 87 -13.91 -14.86 -17.93
N LEU A 88 -14.15 -13.76 -17.21
CA LEU A 88 -14.79 -12.55 -17.73
C LEU A 88 -13.98 -11.91 -18.86
N LYS A 89 -12.65 -11.89 -18.78
CA LYS A 89 -11.80 -11.44 -19.89
C LYS A 89 -12.02 -12.32 -21.12
N SER A 90 -12.07 -13.63 -20.95
CA SER A 90 -12.25 -14.59 -22.03
C SER A 90 -13.62 -14.44 -22.70
N GLU A 91 -14.68 -14.24 -21.91
CA GLU A 91 -16.01 -13.90 -22.39
C GLU A 91 -16.02 -12.56 -23.14
N GLY A 92 -15.36 -11.52 -22.60
CA GLY A 92 -15.20 -10.23 -23.26
C GLY A 92 -14.47 -10.34 -24.60
N ASN A 93 -13.44 -11.19 -24.69
CA ASN A 93 -12.74 -11.48 -25.94
C ASN A 93 -13.65 -12.16 -26.97
N ALA A 94 -14.51 -13.09 -26.54
CA ALA A 94 -15.51 -13.71 -27.43
C ALA A 94 -16.50 -12.65 -27.95
N HIS A 95 -16.96 -11.73 -27.10
CA HIS A 95 -17.78 -10.59 -27.52
C HIS A 95 -17.04 -9.67 -28.49
N MET A 96 -15.74 -9.39 -28.29
CA MET A 96 -14.92 -8.62 -29.24
C MET A 96 -14.87 -9.28 -30.61
N SER A 97 -14.63 -10.59 -30.67
CA SER A 97 -14.63 -11.35 -31.93
C SER A 97 -16.00 -11.35 -32.61
N ALA A 98 -17.08 -11.33 -31.84
CA ALA A 98 -18.46 -11.20 -32.33
C ALA A 98 -18.87 -9.76 -32.65
N GLN A 99 -17.96 -8.79 -32.57
CA GLN A 99 -18.21 -7.35 -32.76
C GLN A 99 -19.25 -6.75 -31.80
N LYS A 100 -19.48 -7.41 -30.66
CA LYS A 100 -20.36 -6.97 -29.56
C LYS A 100 -19.56 -6.13 -28.57
N PHE A 101 -19.17 -4.93 -29.00
CA PHE A 101 -18.17 -4.13 -28.29
C PHE A 101 -18.65 -3.57 -26.95
N GLN A 102 -19.95 -3.28 -26.80
CA GLN A 102 -20.52 -2.84 -25.50
C GLN A 102 -20.47 -3.96 -24.46
N GLU A 103 -20.86 -5.17 -24.84
CA GLU A 103 -20.83 -6.35 -23.98
C GLU A 103 -19.39 -6.72 -23.62
N ALA A 104 -18.46 -6.63 -24.57
CA ALA A 104 -17.04 -6.81 -24.30
C ALA A 104 -16.51 -5.82 -23.25
N ALA A 105 -16.79 -4.52 -23.42
CA ALA A 105 -16.39 -3.50 -22.46
C ALA A 105 -17.01 -3.71 -21.07
N ALA A 106 -18.24 -4.22 -21.00
CA ALA A 106 -18.89 -4.58 -19.75
C ALA A 106 -18.18 -5.76 -19.06
N CYS A 107 -17.84 -6.82 -19.80
CA CYS A 107 -17.10 -7.97 -19.27
C CYS A 107 -15.72 -7.56 -18.72
N TYR A 108 -14.95 -6.75 -19.46
CA TYR A 108 -13.66 -6.26 -18.97
C TYR A 108 -13.81 -5.34 -17.75
N THR A 109 -14.88 -4.54 -17.67
CA THR A 109 -15.18 -3.72 -16.49
C THR A 109 -15.47 -4.59 -15.27
N LYS A 110 -16.19 -5.71 -15.43
CA LYS A 110 -16.41 -6.68 -14.35
C LYS A 110 -15.09 -7.34 -13.93
N ALA A 111 -14.23 -7.71 -14.88
CA ALA A 111 -12.91 -8.28 -14.58
C ALA A 111 -12.03 -7.31 -13.78
N ILE A 112 -12.03 -6.02 -14.12
CA ILE A 112 -11.32 -4.95 -13.38
C ILE A 112 -11.80 -4.84 -11.94
N LYS A 113 -13.11 -5.03 -11.67
CA LYS A 113 -13.62 -4.97 -10.29
C LYS A 113 -13.13 -6.13 -9.43
N LEU A 114 -12.87 -7.29 -10.03
CA LEU A 114 -12.40 -8.48 -9.33
C LEU A 114 -10.88 -8.48 -9.15
N ASP A 115 -10.15 -8.03 -10.17
CA ASP A 115 -8.69 -7.92 -10.13
C ASP A 115 -8.25 -6.59 -10.77
N PRO A 116 -8.26 -5.48 -10.00
CA PRO A 116 -7.99 -4.14 -10.49
C PRO A 116 -6.52 -3.89 -10.82
N LYS A 117 -5.61 -4.79 -10.42
CA LYS A 117 -4.16 -4.65 -10.62
C LYS A 117 -3.71 -5.20 -11.97
N ASN A 118 -4.55 -5.97 -12.66
CA ASN A 118 -4.20 -6.51 -13.98
C ASN A 118 -4.47 -5.50 -15.10
N ALA A 119 -3.39 -4.92 -15.64
CA ALA A 119 -3.44 -3.92 -16.70
C ALA A 119 -4.10 -4.42 -18.00
N VAL A 120 -4.08 -5.73 -18.28
CA VAL A 120 -4.63 -6.31 -19.52
C VAL A 120 -6.11 -6.00 -19.68
N TYR A 121 -6.89 -6.02 -18.59
CA TYR A 121 -8.32 -5.76 -18.66
C TYR A 121 -8.62 -4.32 -19.07
N TYR A 122 -7.79 -3.36 -18.65
CA TYR A 122 -7.93 -1.96 -19.04
C TYR A 122 -7.59 -1.76 -20.52
N CYS A 123 -6.51 -2.38 -21.00
CA CYS A 123 -6.14 -2.36 -22.42
C CYS A 123 -7.24 -2.93 -23.30
N ASN A 124 -7.80 -4.08 -22.91
CA ASN A 124 -8.87 -4.74 -23.67
C ASN A 124 -10.16 -3.92 -23.65
N ARG A 125 -10.51 -3.29 -22.52
CA ARG A 125 -11.64 -2.36 -22.43
C ARG A 125 -11.44 -1.14 -23.31
N ALA A 126 -10.24 -0.55 -23.33
CA ALA A 126 -9.93 0.59 -24.19
C ALA A 126 -10.06 0.21 -25.68
N ALA A 127 -9.59 -0.99 -26.06
CA ALA A 127 -9.77 -1.50 -27.41
C ALA A 127 -11.26 -1.66 -27.78
N ALA A 128 -12.08 -2.17 -26.87
CA ALA A 128 -13.54 -2.26 -27.06
C ALA A 128 -14.18 -0.86 -27.20
N SER A 129 -13.82 0.09 -26.33
CA SER A 129 -14.33 1.47 -26.41
C SER A 129 -13.93 2.17 -27.71
N ASN A 130 -12.72 1.97 -28.21
CA ASN A 130 -12.28 2.52 -29.49
C ASN A 130 -13.07 1.98 -30.69
N LYS A 131 -13.70 0.81 -30.57
CA LYS A 131 -14.57 0.24 -31.61
C LYS A 131 -16.02 0.76 -31.53
N LEU A 132 -16.37 1.45 -30.45
CA LEU A 132 -17.67 2.10 -30.25
C LEU A 132 -17.68 3.58 -30.65
N ALA A 133 -16.50 4.18 -30.80
CA ALA A 133 -16.30 5.55 -31.25
C ALA A 133 -16.32 5.63 -32.79
#